data_AF-A0A2M6YYP7-F1
#
_entry.id   AF-A0A2M6YYP7-F1
#
_cell.length_a   1.000
_cell.length_b   1.000
_cell.length_c   1.000
_cell.angle_alpha   90.00
_cell.angle_beta   90.00
_cell.angle_gamma   90.00
#
_symmetry.space_group_name_H-M   'P 1'
#
loop_
_entity.id
_entity.type
_entity.pdbx_description
1 polymer ?
#
loop_
_entity_poly.entity_id
_entity_poly.type
_entity_poly.pdbx_seq_one_letter_code
_entity_poly.pdbx_strand_id
1 'polypeptide(L)'
;MISETETGGITMPETLKPPYLKKAGQRGRISVWIVDGTYVRTHVDEEFTNYGQHYNFKYIPKEEFWIDREGKPDELKFFVDHLLVEHRLMESGVPYDQALVAADKAELAERKRAGDVKRMTKGGQLPDAKEVHVRLWKKLESMVSVWIVDGRLVRSVFDVDFTEGGHDYVYEFVPQNEVWIDNDLEEAERPYVLLHELHERNLMAQSWDYDRAHEDSSKIEYHCRHNPNELHAALGKEGWE
;
A
#
# COMPACT_ATOMS: atom_id res chain seq x y z
N MET A 1 43.51 -18.65 1.12
CA MET A 1 43.40 -17.45 0.26
C MET A 1 41.94 -17.31 -0.08
N ILE A 2 41.29 -16.35 0.57
CA ILE A 2 39.89 -15.98 0.39
C ILE A 2 39.88 -14.80 -0.58
N SER A 3 38.92 -14.80 -1.51
CA SER A 3 38.44 -13.63 -2.25
C SER A 3 37.08 -14.10 -2.80
N GLU A 4 36.02 -14.01 -2.00
CA GLU A 4 35.13 -12.84 -1.83
C GLU A 4 34.64 -12.29 -3.18
N THR A 5 33.50 -12.83 -3.59
CA THR A 5 32.61 -12.29 -4.62
C THR A 5 31.79 -11.17 -4.00
N GLU A 6 32.05 -9.94 -4.46
CA GLU A 6 31.29 -8.74 -4.11
C GLU A 6 29.82 -8.89 -4.53
N THR A 7 28.92 -8.90 -3.56
CA THR A 7 27.49 -8.67 -3.75
C THR A 7 27.29 -7.18 -3.97
N GLY A 8 27.02 -6.77 -5.21
CA GLY A 8 26.62 -5.41 -5.55
C GLY A 8 25.24 -5.10 -4.96
N GLY A 9 25.23 -4.49 -3.77
CA GLY A 9 24.07 -3.75 -3.29
C GLY A 9 24.03 -2.40 -3.99
N ILE A 10 22.89 -2.04 -4.57
CA ILE A 10 22.67 -0.68 -5.05
C ILE A 10 22.67 0.22 -3.82
N THR A 11 23.78 0.94 -3.61
CA THR A 11 23.88 1.98 -2.60
C THR A 11 23.06 3.18 -3.06
N MET A 12 22.18 3.67 -2.20
CA MET A 12 21.49 4.95 -2.40
C MET A 12 22.50 6.03 -2.84
N PRO A 13 22.17 6.87 -3.83
CA PRO A 13 23.06 7.98 -4.23
C PRO A 13 23.45 8.81 -3.01
N GLU A 14 24.73 9.16 -2.88
CA GLU A 14 25.30 9.89 -1.72
C GLU A 14 24.62 11.24 -1.38
N THR A 15 23.69 11.70 -2.23
CA THR A 15 23.00 13.00 -2.13
C THR A 15 21.59 12.93 -1.54
N LEU A 16 20.99 11.75 -1.39
CA LEU A 16 19.63 11.62 -0.85
C LEU A 16 19.65 11.49 0.69
N LYS A 17 18.78 12.25 1.36
CA LYS A 17 18.62 12.12 2.81
C LYS A 17 17.92 10.79 3.11
N PRO A 18 18.36 10.03 4.13
CA PRO A 18 17.62 8.86 4.56
C PRO A 18 16.19 9.24 4.95
N PRO A 19 15.17 8.45 4.61
CA PRO A 19 13.76 8.80 4.83
C PRO A 19 13.31 8.66 6.29
N TYR A 20 14.24 8.49 7.24
CA TYR A 20 13.94 8.23 8.64
C TYR A 20 13.31 9.45 9.33
N LEU A 21 12.15 9.25 9.93
CA LEU A 21 11.51 10.24 10.78
C LEU A 21 11.71 9.92 12.27
N LYS A 22 11.49 8.66 12.65
CA LYS A 22 11.56 8.24 14.05
C LYS A 22 11.80 6.75 14.20
N LYS A 23 12.62 6.35 15.18
CA LYS A 23 12.71 4.94 15.61
C LYS A 23 11.46 4.57 16.42
N ALA A 24 10.62 3.70 15.89
CA ALA A 24 9.40 3.21 16.56
C ALA A 24 9.72 2.14 17.61
N GLY A 25 10.76 1.33 17.37
CA GLY A 25 11.15 0.29 18.31
C GLY A 25 12.25 -0.61 17.78
N GLN A 26 12.42 -1.74 18.46
CA GLN A 26 13.38 -2.78 18.11
C GLN A 26 12.81 -4.16 18.42
N ARG A 27 13.13 -5.15 17.59
CA ARG A 27 12.74 -6.55 17.72
C ARG A 27 13.96 -7.43 17.48
N GLY A 28 14.64 -7.79 18.57
CA GLY A 28 15.95 -8.45 18.48
C GLY A 28 16.96 -7.55 17.76
N ARG A 29 17.45 -8.00 16.59
CA ARG A 29 18.38 -7.25 15.74
C ARG A 29 17.68 -6.24 14.83
N ILE A 30 16.38 -6.40 14.58
CA ILE A 30 15.64 -5.56 13.64
C ILE A 30 15.24 -4.24 14.30
N SER A 31 15.63 -3.11 13.68
CA SER A 31 15.14 -1.78 14.03
C SER A 31 13.87 -1.47 13.25
N VAL A 32 12.85 -0.95 13.94
CA VAL A 32 11.60 -0.52 13.30
C VAL A 32 11.61 1.00 13.21
N TRP A 33 11.52 1.52 11.99
CA TRP A 33 11.55 2.94 11.67
C TRP A 33 10.21 3.40 11.10
N ILE A 34 9.72 4.54 11.59
CA ILE A 34 8.74 5.34 10.86
C ILE A 34 9.50 6.17 9.84
N VAL A 35 9.08 6.10 8.58
CA VAL A 35 9.71 6.79 7.45
C VAL A 35 8.75 7.76 6.76
N ASP A 36 9.30 8.65 5.94
CA ASP A 36 8.54 9.51 5.04
C ASP A 36 8.23 8.72 3.75
N GLY A 37 7.08 8.05 3.68
CA GLY A 37 6.72 7.23 2.52
C GLY A 37 6.53 8.06 1.24
N THR A 38 5.97 9.27 1.33
CA THR A 38 5.94 10.24 0.21
C THR A 38 7.34 10.43 -0.37
N TYR A 39 8.36 10.62 0.48
CA TYR A 39 9.73 10.78 0.02
C TYR A 39 10.24 9.53 -0.69
N VAL A 40 9.95 8.33 -0.14
CA VAL A 40 10.35 7.06 -0.74
C VAL A 40 9.70 6.88 -2.11
N ARG A 41 8.37 7.01 -2.21
CA ARG A 41 7.61 6.91 -3.47
C ARG A 41 8.06 7.91 -4.52
N THR A 42 8.44 9.11 -4.10
CA THR A 42 8.86 10.16 -5.03
C THR A 42 10.30 9.99 -5.51
N HIS A 43 11.23 9.51 -4.67
CA HIS A 43 12.67 9.60 -4.98
C HIS A 43 13.42 8.27 -5.00
N VAL A 44 12.79 7.19 -4.56
CA VAL A 44 13.46 5.91 -4.32
C VAL A 44 12.77 4.79 -5.08
N ASP A 45 11.49 4.56 -4.80
CA ASP A 45 10.70 3.48 -5.37
C ASP A 45 9.20 3.80 -5.19
N GLU A 46 8.51 4.05 -6.30
CA GLU A 46 7.08 4.39 -6.37
C GLU A 46 6.16 3.30 -5.78
N GLU A 47 6.62 2.05 -5.73
CA GLU A 47 5.85 0.91 -5.25
C GLU A 47 5.89 0.75 -3.72
N PHE A 48 6.55 1.67 -3.00
CA PHE A 48 6.56 1.65 -1.54
C PHE A 48 5.22 2.13 -0.95
N THR A 49 4.48 1.22 -0.32
CA THR A 49 3.14 1.51 0.25
C THR A 49 3.20 1.71 1.78
N ASN A 50 2.45 0.93 2.57
CA ASN A 50 2.34 1.14 4.02
C ASN A 50 3.60 0.73 4.80
N TYR A 51 4.33 -0.28 4.34
CA TYR A 51 5.49 -0.82 5.04
C TYR A 51 6.38 -1.67 4.12
N GLY A 52 7.62 -1.95 4.56
CA GLY A 52 8.56 -2.76 3.79
C GLY A 52 9.76 -3.27 4.58
N GLN A 53 10.43 -4.27 4.00
CA GLN A 53 11.66 -4.88 4.51
C GLN A 53 12.63 -5.29 3.39
N HIS A 54 13.89 -5.52 3.73
CA HIS A 54 15.02 -5.75 2.81
C HIS A 54 14.81 -6.83 1.73
N TYR A 55 14.12 -7.91 2.06
CA TYR A 55 13.95 -9.00 1.12
C TYR A 55 12.97 -8.64 -0.01
N ASN A 56 11.96 -7.82 0.28
CA ASN A 56 11.08 -7.23 -0.73
C ASN A 56 11.75 -6.00 -1.39
N PHE A 57 12.18 -5.03 -0.58
CA PHE A 57 12.79 -3.78 -1.06
C PHE A 57 14.29 -3.75 -0.77
N LYS A 58 15.14 -3.97 -1.78
CA LYS A 58 16.61 -4.13 -1.59
C LYS A 58 17.32 -2.88 -1.06
N TYR A 59 16.73 -1.70 -1.24
CA TYR A 59 17.26 -0.44 -0.69
C TYR A 59 17.05 -0.31 0.82
N ILE A 60 16.13 -1.09 1.42
CA ILE A 60 15.93 -1.12 2.88
C ILE A 60 17.07 -1.94 3.50
N PRO A 61 17.76 -1.46 4.55
CA PRO A 61 18.82 -2.23 5.21
C PRO A 61 18.32 -3.56 5.78
N LYS A 62 19.16 -4.60 5.74
CA LYS A 62 18.80 -5.98 6.13
C LYS A 62 18.23 -6.13 7.54
N GLU A 63 18.65 -5.27 8.47
CA GLU A 63 18.22 -5.27 9.87
C GLU A 63 17.22 -4.15 10.18
N GLU A 64 16.45 -3.72 9.17
CA GLU A 64 15.45 -2.67 9.31
C GLU A 64 14.10 -3.03 8.71
N PHE A 65 13.05 -2.56 9.39
CA PHE A 65 11.69 -2.46 8.88
C PHE A 65 11.31 -1.00 8.78
N TRP A 66 10.75 -0.63 7.64
CA TRP A 66 10.24 0.71 7.39
C TRP A 66 8.72 0.67 7.39
N ILE A 67 8.10 1.55 8.16
CA ILE A 67 6.65 1.74 8.22
C ILE A 67 6.38 3.18 7.79
N ASP A 68 5.48 3.39 6.85
CA ASP A 68 5.08 4.73 6.44
C ASP A 68 4.44 5.47 7.62
N ARG A 69 4.64 6.79 7.69
CA ARG A 69 4.06 7.66 8.71
C ARG A 69 2.53 7.74 8.64
N GLU A 70 1.96 7.41 7.48
CA GLU A 70 0.53 7.42 7.21
C GLU A 70 -0.21 6.32 8.01
N GLY A 71 0.48 5.22 8.34
CA GLY A 71 -0.08 4.14 9.12
C GLY A 71 -0.50 4.58 10.52
N LYS A 72 -1.77 4.36 10.88
CA LYS A 72 -2.25 4.70 12.23
C LYS A 72 -1.50 3.90 13.31
N PRO A 73 -1.26 4.49 14.50
CA PRO A 73 -0.53 3.82 15.59
C PRO A 73 -1.12 2.48 16.04
N ASP A 74 -2.43 2.28 15.84
CA ASP A 74 -3.14 1.05 16.19
C ASP A 74 -3.00 -0.06 15.14
N GLU A 75 -2.50 0.23 13.93
CA GLU A 75 -2.14 -0.77 12.92
C GLU A 75 -0.66 -1.15 12.93
N LEU A 76 0.21 -0.29 13.48
CA LEU A 76 1.66 -0.51 13.54
C LEU A 76 2.05 -1.92 14.03
N LYS A 77 1.30 -2.47 15.00
CA LYS A 77 1.57 -3.82 15.52
C LYS A 77 1.35 -4.89 14.45
N PHE A 78 0.28 -4.79 13.66
CA PHE A 78 -0.02 -5.76 12.60
C PHE A 78 1.08 -5.78 11.55
N PHE A 79 1.49 -4.60 11.08
CA PHE A 79 2.56 -4.46 10.08
C PHE A 79 3.91 -4.99 10.60
N VAL A 80 4.28 -4.66 11.84
CA VAL A 80 5.53 -5.17 12.42
C VAL A 80 5.51 -6.69 12.56
N ASP A 81 4.40 -7.27 13.01
CA ASP A 81 4.32 -8.72 13.20
C ASP A 81 4.22 -9.48 11.87
N HIS A 82 3.57 -8.91 10.86
CA HIS A 82 3.64 -9.37 9.47
C HIS A 82 5.08 -9.45 8.98
N LEU A 83 5.79 -8.31 9.02
CA LEU A 83 7.18 -8.20 8.58
C LEU A 83 8.12 -9.15 9.34
N LEU A 84 7.87 -9.39 10.64
CA LEU A 84 8.65 -10.36 11.43
C LEU A 84 8.48 -11.80 10.95
N VAL A 85 7.29 -12.19 10.49
CA VAL A 85 7.03 -13.52 9.94
C VAL A 85 7.67 -13.64 8.56
N GLU A 86 7.40 -12.67 7.69
CA GLU A 86 7.92 -12.62 6.33
C GLU A 86 9.46 -12.64 6.32
N HIS A 87 10.11 -11.72 7.04
CA HIS A 87 11.57 -11.61 7.13
C HIS A 87 12.22 -12.89 7.64
N ARG A 88 11.65 -13.52 8.69
CA ARG A 88 12.19 -14.77 9.24
C ARG A 88 12.14 -15.91 8.21
N LEU A 89 11.04 -16.02 7.48
CA LEU A 89 10.87 -17.07 6.47
C LEU A 89 11.83 -16.82 5.30
N MET A 90 11.89 -15.60 4.79
CA MET A 90 12.79 -15.24 3.69
C MET A 90 14.26 -15.33 4.07
N GLU A 91 14.66 -14.96 5.29
CA GLU A 91 16.01 -15.16 5.80
C GLU A 91 16.41 -16.65 5.82
N SER A 92 15.45 -17.54 6.04
CA SER A 92 15.65 -18.99 5.98
C SER A 92 15.61 -19.59 4.56
N GLY A 93 15.42 -18.76 3.54
CA GLY A 93 15.39 -19.16 2.13
C GLY A 93 14.01 -19.59 1.61
N VAL A 94 12.93 -19.31 2.34
CA VAL A 94 11.57 -19.52 1.85
C VAL A 94 11.27 -18.50 0.75
N PRO A 95 10.69 -18.91 -0.40
CA PRO A 95 10.30 -17.98 -1.47
C PRO A 95 9.29 -16.93 -1.00
N TYR A 96 9.33 -15.74 -1.60
CA TYR A 96 8.50 -14.58 -1.25
C TYR A 96 7.02 -14.94 -1.14
N ASP A 97 6.42 -15.50 -2.20
CA ASP A 97 4.99 -15.82 -2.24
C ASP A 97 4.54 -16.74 -1.09
N GLN A 98 5.41 -17.66 -0.65
CA GLN A 98 5.11 -18.55 0.48
C GLN A 98 5.28 -17.84 1.83
N ALA A 99 6.24 -16.92 1.92
CA ALA A 99 6.44 -16.10 3.11
C ALA A 99 5.27 -15.12 3.31
N LEU A 100 4.80 -14.50 2.23
CA LEU A 100 3.66 -13.58 2.20
C LEU A 100 2.38 -14.26 2.70
N VAL A 101 2.00 -15.39 2.11
CA VAL A 101 0.81 -16.17 2.55
C VAL A 101 0.85 -16.53 4.04
N ALA A 102 2.04 -16.81 4.58
CA ALA A 102 2.21 -17.11 6.00
C ALA A 102 2.09 -15.86 6.89
N ALA A 103 2.60 -14.71 6.43
CA ALA A 103 2.50 -13.43 7.10
C ALA A 103 1.05 -12.91 7.10
N ASP A 104 0.35 -12.97 5.97
CA ASP A 104 -1.07 -12.64 5.82
C ASP A 104 -1.93 -13.40 6.81
N LYS A 105 -1.70 -14.72 6.89
CA LYS A 105 -2.40 -15.57 7.84
C LYS A 105 -2.14 -15.17 9.29
N ALA A 106 -0.91 -14.77 9.61
CA ALA A 106 -0.57 -14.32 10.95
C ALA A 106 -1.27 -12.99 11.27
N GLU A 107 -1.21 -12.03 10.35
CA GLU A 107 -1.85 -10.72 10.46
C GLU A 107 -3.38 -10.83 10.59
N LEU A 108 -4.04 -11.58 9.71
CA LEU A 108 -5.48 -11.83 9.76
C LEU A 108 -5.92 -12.44 11.10
N ALA A 109 -5.11 -13.35 11.66
CA ALA A 109 -5.37 -13.92 12.98
C ALA A 109 -5.23 -12.89 14.10
N GLU A 110 -4.38 -11.87 13.95
CA GLU A 110 -4.27 -10.75 14.88
C GLU A 110 -5.45 -9.78 14.75
N ARG A 111 -5.79 -9.36 13.53
CA ARG A 111 -6.92 -8.47 13.23
C ARG A 111 -8.25 -9.06 13.73
N LYS A 112 -8.44 -10.36 13.54
CA LYS A 112 -9.60 -11.07 14.10
C LYS A 112 -9.65 -11.03 15.64
N ARG A 113 -8.50 -11.10 16.31
CA ARG A 113 -8.40 -10.98 17.78
C ARG A 113 -8.66 -9.55 18.26
N ALA A 114 -8.29 -8.54 17.47
CA ALA A 114 -8.56 -7.13 17.76
C ALA A 114 -10.05 -6.78 17.67
N GLY A 115 -10.85 -7.59 16.97
CA GLY A 115 -12.32 -7.50 16.96
C GLY A 115 -12.89 -6.81 15.72
N ASP A 116 -12.06 -6.43 14.76
CA ASP A 116 -12.48 -5.74 13.54
C ASP A 116 -13.48 -6.57 12.73
N VAL A 117 -13.22 -7.86 12.55
CA VAL A 117 -14.15 -8.81 11.90
C VAL A 117 -15.50 -8.88 12.62
N LYS A 118 -15.50 -8.91 13.95
CA LYS A 118 -16.75 -8.97 14.74
C LYS A 118 -17.60 -7.72 14.58
N ARG A 119 -16.98 -6.57 14.25
CA ARG A 119 -17.67 -5.31 13.99
C ARG A 119 -18.57 -5.43 12.76
N MET A 120 -18.08 -6.12 11.73
CA MET A 120 -18.69 -6.21 10.40
C MET A 120 -19.56 -7.46 10.17
N THR A 121 -19.30 -8.55 10.89
CA THR A 121 -20.06 -9.81 10.72
C THR A 121 -21.13 -10.01 11.80
N LYS A 122 -21.72 -8.93 12.33
CA LYS A 122 -22.71 -9.05 13.41
C LYS A 122 -23.89 -9.91 12.96
N GLY A 123 -24.20 -10.95 13.74
CA GLY A 123 -25.31 -11.87 13.44
C GLY A 123 -25.01 -12.93 12.38
N GLY A 124 -23.74 -13.13 12.00
CA GLY A 124 -23.32 -14.19 11.07
C GLY A 124 -23.60 -13.87 9.59
N GLN A 125 -23.92 -12.61 9.28
CA GLN A 125 -24.04 -12.12 7.91
C GLN A 125 -22.66 -11.92 7.30
N LEU A 126 -22.59 -12.06 5.97
CA LEU A 126 -21.41 -11.65 5.22
C LEU A 126 -21.22 -10.12 5.37
N PRO A 127 -19.98 -9.63 5.46
CA PRO A 127 -19.70 -8.20 5.52
C PRO A 127 -20.26 -7.46 4.29
N ASP A 128 -20.97 -6.36 4.51
CA ASP A 128 -21.34 -5.45 3.42
C ASP A 128 -20.17 -4.50 3.14
N ALA A 129 -19.68 -4.49 1.90
CA ALA A 129 -18.62 -3.61 1.44
C ALA A 129 -18.91 -2.12 1.74
N LYS A 130 -20.17 -1.70 1.74
CA LYS A 130 -20.55 -0.31 1.99
C LYS A 130 -20.33 0.12 3.44
N GLU A 131 -20.22 -0.81 4.38
CA GLU A 131 -19.94 -0.47 5.77
C GLU A 131 -18.52 0.05 5.99
N VAL A 132 -17.61 -0.09 5.01
CA VAL A 132 -16.27 0.54 5.07
C VAL A 132 -16.25 1.97 4.55
N HIS A 133 -17.34 2.45 3.93
CA HIS A 133 -17.41 3.81 3.42
C HIS A 133 -17.36 4.82 4.58
N VAL A 134 -16.35 5.69 4.57
CA VAL A 134 -16.22 6.78 5.56
C VAL A 134 -16.91 8.03 5.06
N ARG A 135 -16.62 8.44 3.82
CA ARG A 135 -17.30 9.55 3.15
C ARG A 135 -17.21 9.43 1.64
N LEU A 136 -18.27 9.84 0.95
CA LEU A 136 -18.20 10.07 -0.49
C LEU A 136 -17.28 11.28 -0.71
N TRP A 137 -16.22 11.09 -1.48
CA TRP A 137 -15.38 12.20 -1.89
C TRP A 137 -16.02 12.94 -3.06
N LYS A 138 -16.33 12.22 -4.14
CA LYS A 138 -17.00 12.79 -5.32
C LYS A 138 -17.74 11.72 -6.09
N LYS A 139 -18.84 12.10 -6.72
CA LYS A 139 -19.47 11.34 -7.79
C LYS A 139 -19.17 12.01 -9.12
N LEU A 140 -18.58 11.27 -10.05
CA LEU A 140 -18.16 11.76 -11.36
C LEU A 140 -19.34 11.72 -12.35
N GLU A 141 -19.22 12.46 -13.45
CA GLU A 141 -20.22 12.45 -14.53
C GLU A 141 -20.34 11.07 -15.21
N SER A 142 -19.25 10.29 -15.19
CA SER A 142 -19.18 8.89 -15.63
C SER A 142 -19.94 7.93 -14.71
N MET A 143 -20.63 8.43 -13.67
CA MET A 143 -21.33 7.69 -12.62
C MET A 143 -20.44 6.96 -11.62
N VAL A 144 -19.11 7.01 -11.80
CA VAL A 144 -18.14 6.50 -10.83
C VAL A 144 -18.22 7.29 -9.52
N SER A 145 -18.22 6.59 -8.39
CA SER A 145 -18.22 7.17 -7.06
C SER A 145 -16.88 6.93 -6.39
N VAL A 146 -16.18 8.01 -6.07
CA VAL A 146 -14.90 7.97 -5.35
C VAL A 146 -15.18 8.09 -3.86
N TRP A 147 -14.83 7.05 -3.11
CA TRP A 147 -15.05 6.96 -1.66
C TRP A 147 -13.73 7.02 -0.90
N ILE A 148 -13.72 7.77 0.20
CA ILE A 148 -12.74 7.53 1.27
C ILE A 148 -13.29 6.37 2.10
N VAL A 149 -12.48 5.33 2.32
CA VAL A 149 -12.86 4.12 3.04
C VAL A 149 -12.01 3.89 4.29
N ASP A 150 -12.51 3.09 5.24
CA ASP A 150 -11.77 2.65 6.41
C ASP A 150 -10.83 1.51 5.99
N GLY A 151 -9.61 1.84 5.55
CA GLY A 151 -8.66 0.85 5.00
C GLY A 151 -8.31 -0.25 6.00
N ARG A 152 -8.26 0.08 7.30
CA ARG A 152 -8.10 -0.91 8.38
C ARG A 152 -9.18 -1.97 8.33
N LEU A 153 -10.44 -1.59 8.11
CA LEU A 153 -11.53 -2.55 7.97
C LEU A 153 -11.41 -3.36 6.69
N VAL A 154 -11.03 -2.73 5.58
CA VAL A 154 -10.80 -3.44 4.32
C VAL A 154 -9.77 -4.55 4.53
N ARG A 155 -8.61 -4.21 5.11
CA ARG A 155 -7.54 -5.16 5.51
C ARG A 155 -7.99 -6.25 6.47
N SER A 156 -8.94 -5.94 7.33
CA SER A 156 -9.40 -6.89 8.35
C SER A 156 -10.44 -7.88 7.84
N VAL A 157 -11.13 -7.55 6.74
CA VAL A 157 -12.39 -8.21 6.37
C VAL A 157 -12.38 -8.74 4.94
N PHE A 158 -11.81 -7.98 4.01
CA PHE A 158 -11.86 -8.28 2.58
C PHE A 158 -10.50 -8.72 2.07
N ASP A 159 -9.47 -7.90 2.24
CA ASP A 159 -8.16 -8.14 1.67
C ASP A 159 -7.07 -7.46 2.49
N VAL A 160 -6.20 -8.27 3.11
CA VAL A 160 -5.10 -7.81 3.98
C VAL A 160 -4.06 -6.98 3.22
N ASP A 161 -3.98 -7.15 1.90
CA ASP A 161 -3.02 -6.47 1.02
C ASP A 161 -3.56 -5.15 0.46
N PHE A 162 -4.74 -4.69 0.89
CA PHE A 162 -5.25 -3.37 0.54
C PHE A 162 -4.42 -2.27 1.24
N THR A 163 -3.67 -1.46 0.49
CA THR A 163 -2.67 -0.53 1.05
C THR A 163 -2.94 0.96 0.83
N GLU A 164 -3.43 1.37 -0.34
CA GLU A 164 -3.61 2.79 -0.69
C GLU A 164 -4.97 3.07 -1.33
N GLY A 165 -5.33 2.28 -2.34
CA GLY A 165 -6.56 2.41 -3.09
C GLY A 165 -6.97 1.11 -3.78
N GLY A 166 -8.10 1.17 -4.49
CA GLY A 166 -8.56 0.07 -5.30
C GLY A 166 -9.90 0.35 -5.98
N HIS A 167 -10.25 -0.45 -6.98
CA HIS A 167 -11.51 -0.28 -7.71
C HIS A 167 -12.16 -1.60 -8.16
N ASP A 168 -13.39 -1.47 -8.66
CA ASP A 168 -14.30 -2.57 -9.04
C ASP A 168 -13.75 -3.57 -10.06
N TYR A 169 -12.82 -3.17 -10.93
CA TYR A 169 -12.17 -4.10 -11.87
C TYR A 169 -11.06 -4.97 -11.27
N VAL A 170 -10.49 -4.58 -10.13
CA VAL A 170 -9.39 -5.33 -9.48
C VAL A 170 -9.94 -6.16 -8.32
N TYR A 171 -10.84 -5.56 -7.53
CA TYR A 171 -11.34 -6.17 -6.31
C TYR A 171 -12.81 -6.53 -6.43
N GLU A 172 -13.13 -7.83 -6.35
CA GLU A 172 -14.52 -8.33 -6.42
C GLU A 172 -15.42 -7.80 -5.30
N PHE A 173 -14.84 -7.39 -4.15
CA PHE A 173 -15.58 -6.82 -3.03
C PHE A 173 -15.88 -5.33 -3.21
N VAL A 174 -15.23 -4.64 -4.14
CA VAL A 174 -15.51 -3.23 -4.42
C VAL A 174 -16.77 -3.14 -5.29
N PRO A 175 -17.82 -2.42 -4.87
CA PRO A 175 -19.04 -2.29 -5.65
C PRO A 175 -18.78 -1.69 -7.03
N GLN A 176 -19.53 -2.16 -8.03
CA GLN A 176 -19.43 -1.64 -9.40
C GLN A 176 -19.58 -0.11 -9.44
N ASN A 177 -18.73 0.54 -10.24
CA ASN A 177 -18.59 1.99 -10.35
C ASN A 177 -18.11 2.68 -9.07
N GLU A 178 -17.29 2.01 -8.26
CA GLU A 178 -16.60 2.63 -7.15
C GLU A 178 -15.08 2.59 -7.30
N VAL A 179 -14.45 3.66 -6.82
CA VAL A 179 -13.01 3.78 -6.58
C VAL A 179 -12.86 4.12 -5.10
N TRP A 180 -12.00 3.39 -4.40
CA TRP A 180 -11.77 3.51 -2.98
C TRP A 180 -10.38 4.08 -2.74
N ILE A 181 -10.27 4.99 -1.78
CA ILE A 181 -9.03 5.59 -1.31
C ILE A 181 -8.96 5.39 0.21
N ASP A 182 -7.85 4.84 0.70
CA ASP A 182 -7.62 4.61 2.12
C ASP A 182 -7.67 5.94 2.90
N ASN A 183 -8.34 5.93 4.05
CA ASN A 183 -8.41 7.08 4.96
C ASN A 183 -7.10 7.35 5.71
N ASP A 184 -6.17 6.40 5.73
CA ASP A 184 -4.85 6.56 6.35
C ASP A 184 -3.92 7.45 5.53
N LEU A 185 -4.12 7.53 4.21
CA LEU A 185 -3.35 8.41 3.33
C LEU A 185 -3.46 9.88 3.75
N GLU A 186 -2.33 10.58 3.76
CA GLU A 186 -2.26 12.01 3.92
C GLU A 186 -3.01 12.72 2.81
N GLU A 187 -3.63 13.86 3.14
CA GLU A 187 -4.45 14.59 2.16
C GLU A 187 -3.67 15.01 0.90
N ALA A 188 -2.34 15.18 1.02
CA ALA A 188 -1.46 15.52 -0.09
C ALA A 188 -1.13 14.33 -1.01
N GLU A 189 -1.19 13.10 -0.49
CA GLU A 189 -0.94 11.88 -1.28
C GLU A 189 -2.17 11.44 -2.06
N ARG A 190 -3.36 11.63 -1.48
CA ARG A 190 -4.62 11.14 -2.07
C ARG A 190 -4.85 11.52 -3.54
N PRO A 191 -4.50 12.72 -4.03
CA PRO A 191 -4.67 13.04 -5.46
C PRO A 191 -3.78 12.21 -6.40
N TYR A 192 -2.61 11.76 -5.95
CA TYR A 192 -1.72 10.90 -6.75
C TYR A 192 -2.27 9.47 -6.82
N VAL A 193 -2.62 8.90 -5.67
CA VAL A 193 -3.27 7.59 -5.60
C VAL A 193 -4.59 7.62 -6.40
N LEU A 194 -5.38 8.69 -6.27
CA LEU A 194 -6.60 8.85 -7.06
C LEU A 194 -6.34 8.86 -8.57
N LEU A 195 -5.26 9.51 -9.02
CA LEU A 195 -4.88 9.52 -10.43
C LEU A 195 -4.55 8.10 -10.89
N HIS A 196 -3.74 7.35 -10.13
CA HIS A 196 -3.42 5.95 -10.41
C HIS A 196 -4.68 5.11 -10.52
N GLU A 197 -5.53 5.13 -9.49
CA GLU A 197 -6.74 4.32 -9.42
C GLU A 197 -7.74 4.64 -10.54
N LEU A 198 -7.95 5.93 -10.85
CA LEU A 198 -8.87 6.30 -11.93
C LEU A 198 -8.31 5.91 -13.30
N HIS A 199 -7.01 6.12 -13.53
CA HIS A 199 -6.37 5.79 -14.79
C HIS A 199 -6.39 4.28 -15.05
N GLU A 200 -5.99 3.49 -14.04
CA GLU A 200 -6.00 2.02 -14.10
C GLU A 200 -7.40 1.50 -14.41
N ARG A 201 -8.40 1.99 -13.65
CA ARG A 201 -9.80 1.63 -13.84
C ARG A 201 -10.29 1.94 -15.26
N ASN A 202 -9.96 3.13 -15.77
CA ASN A 202 -10.41 3.57 -17.09
C ASN A 202 -9.76 2.76 -18.21
N LEU A 203 -8.50 2.33 -18.05
CA LEU A 203 -7.81 1.42 -18.98
C LEU A 203 -8.41 0.01 -18.93
N MET A 204 -8.66 -0.54 -17.74
CA MET A 204 -9.28 -1.85 -17.59
C MET A 204 -10.72 -1.89 -18.11
N ALA A 205 -11.47 -0.80 -17.96
CA ALA A 205 -12.79 -0.62 -18.59
C ALA A 205 -12.70 -0.66 -20.14
N GLN A 206 -11.54 -0.33 -20.70
CA GLN A 206 -11.22 -0.46 -22.13
C GLN A 206 -10.57 -1.80 -22.48
N SER A 207 -10.72 -2.81 -21.61
CA SER A 207 -10.22 -4.18 -21.78
C SER A 207 -8.70 -4.33 -21.77
N TRP A 208 -7.97 -3.40 -21.14
CA TRP A 208 -6.58 -3.67 -20.77
C TRP A 208 -6.55 -4.71 -19.65
N ASP A 209 -5.56 -5.61 -19.70
CA ASP A 209 -5.25 -6.47 -18.56
C ASP A 209 -4.64 -5.65 -17.42
N TYR A 210 -4.71 -6.22 -16.22
CA TYR A 210 -4.27 -5.58 -14.97
C TYR A 210 -2.80 -5.15 -15.05
N ASP A 211 -1.88 -6.08 -15.36
CA ASP A 211 -0.44 -5.80 -15.36
C ASP A 211 -0.10 -4.60 -16.25
N ARG A 212 -0.69 -4.55 -17.45
CA ARG A 212 -0.47 -3.45 -18.39
C ARG A 212 -1.09 -2.13 -17.92
N ALA A 213 -2.31 -2.16 -17.37
CA ALA A 213 -2.98 -0.96 -16.88
C ALA A 213 -2.24 -0.39 -15.67
N HIS A 214 -1.85 -1.25 -14.73
CA HIS A 214 -1.11 -0.91 -13.54
C HIS A 214 0.24 -0.27 -13.88
N GLU A 215 1.02 -0.87 -14.79
CA GLU A 215 2.31 -0.33 -15.23
C GLU A 215 2.18 1.07 -15.87
N ASP A 216 1.10 1.35 -16.59
CA ASP A 216 0.86 2.68 -17.18
C ASP A 216 0.44 3.70 -16.11
N SER A 217 -0.37 3.27 -15.14
CA SER A 217 -0.78 4.07 -13.98
C SER A 217 0.40 4.46 -13.09
N SER A 218 1.30 3.52 -12.75
CA SER A 218 2.52 3.84 -11.98
C SER A 218 3.37 4.90 -12.70
N LYS A 219 3.47 4.84 -14.04
CA LYS A 219 4.23 5.82 -14.84
C LYS A 219 3.62 7.22 -14.79
N ILE A 220 2.31 7.35 -14.96
CA ILE A 220 1.66 8.67 -14.94
C ILE A 220 1.65 9.25 -13.52
N GLU A 221 1.48 8.41 -12.50
CA GLU A 221 1.61 8.83 -11.10
C GLU A 221 3.02 9.36 -10.82
N TYR A 222 4.06 8.56 -11.13
CA TYR A 222 5.45 8.93 -10.93
C TYR A 222 5.80 10.23 -11.66
N HIS A 223 5.33 10.39 -12.90
CA HIS A 223 5.49 11.62 -13.67
C HIS A 223 4.85 12.82 -12.95
N CYS A 224 3.62 12.67 -12.45
CA CYS A 224 2.92 13.76 -11.75
C CYS A 224 3.56 14.08 -10.40
N ARG A 225 4.12 13.10 -9.67
CA ARG A 225 4.89 13.35 -8.43
C ARG A 225 6.08 14.27 -8.68
N HIS A 226 6.70 14.17 -9.86
CA HIS A 226 7.81 15.03 -10.30
C HIS A 226 7.35 16.32 -10.99
N ASN A 227 6.10 16.37 -11.47
CA ASN A 227 5.52 17.49 -12.19
C ASN A 227 4.15 17.86 -11.59
N PRO A 228 4.08 18.29 -10.32
CA PRO A 228 2.81 18.44 -9.59
C PRO A 228 1.82 19.43 -10.23
N ASN A 229 2.31 20.37 -11.03
CA ASN A 229 1.48 21.32 -11.77
C ASN A 229 0.63 20.64 -12.86
N GLU A 230 1.00 19.43 -13.30
CA GLU A 230 0.28 18.66 -14.32
C GLU A 230 -0.80 17.75 -13.72
N LEU A 231 -0.76 17.49 -12.41
CA LEU A 231 -1.66 16.55 -11.72
C LEU A 231 -3.13 16.90 -11.93
N HIS A 232 -3.49 18.18 -11.84
CA HIS A 232 -4.88 18.60 -12.04
C HIS A 232 -5.37 18.31 -13.47
N ALA A 233 -4.52 18.56 -14.47
CA ALA A 233 -4.85 18.28 -15.86
C ALA A 233 -4.89 16.77 -16.14
N ALA A 234 -4.02 15.98 -15.51
CA ALA A 234 -4.04 14.52 -15.60
C ALA A 234 -5.35 13.95 -15.01
N LEU A 235 -5.72 14.36 -13.79
CA LEU A 235 -6.98 13.99 -13.16
C LEU A 235 -8.21 14.41 -14.00
N GLY A 236 -8.15 15.57 -14.66
CA GLY A 236 -9.22 16.02 -15.56
C GLY A 236 -9.45 15.08 -16.75
N LYS A 237 -8.38 14.50 -17.32
CA LYS A 237 -8.49 13.48 -18.37
C LYS A 237 -9.20 12.22 -17.89
N GLU A 238 -9.06 11.89 -16.60
CA GLU A 238 -9.72 10.76 -15.96
C GLU A 238 -11.14 11.08 -15.45
N GLY A 239 -11.67 12.27 -15.76
CA GLY A 239 -13.04 12.67 -15.44
C GLY A 239 -13.24 13.22 -14.02
N TRP A 240 -12.16 13.66 -13.37
CA TRP A 240 -12.22 14.25 -12.01
C TRP A 240 -12.79 15.67 -11.95
N GLU A 241 -12.91 16.39 -13.08
CA GLU A 241 -13.38 17.80 -13.11
C GLU A 241 -14.78 18.03 -12.51
#